data_AF-A0A0G0UKC9-F1
#
_entry.id   AF-A0A0G0UKC9-F1
#
_cell.length_a   1.000
_cell.length_b   1.000
_cell.length_c   1.000
_cell.angle_alpha   90.00
_cell.angle_beta   90.00
_cell.angle_gamma   90.00
#
_symmetry.space_group_name_H-M   'P 1'
#
loop_
_entity.id
_entity.type
_entity.pdbx_description
1 polymer ?
#
loop_
_entity_poly.entity_id
_entity_poly.type
_entity_poly.pdbx_seq_one_letter_code
_entity_poly.pdbx_strand_id
1 'polypeptide(L)'
;MIRIILSFFGTLRSDYLPGYLYVLWFLGKVRGFIPDTLLYKLPAILADLATGFLIYKILKGKKGLIGAAIYLLNPAIFANSSLWGQVDSFTALFSLLAIYLVPGAYFISAIALAVGTLIKPQAAFVAPVVLFLMIKNKFSLKKYLAFTFLAFSIFILAFVPFSHGNLFEFIIQRLTISANQYPYTTINAFNLWGLFGQWKPDTLYFQYGGYLIFLISFLLLSRRIKLVHVLTAFSFLFSFFFFTRMHERHLLPVFAPLTILAAGEFIYLIPLVGLSLVYVSNLFYSYNWVTYDFKVSFEPFPVIILGLTSFFVLLFLSL
;
A
#
# COMPACT_ATOMS: atom_id res chain seq x y z
N MET A 1 15.65 -27.02 5.32
CA MET A 1 14.55 -26.08 5.64
C MET A 1 14.83 -24.65 5.18
N ILE A 2 15.98 -24.02 5.51
CA ILE A 2 16.46 -22.81 4.79
C ILE A 2 16.59 -23.10 3.28
N ARG A 3 17.05 -24.31 2.92
CA ARG A 3 17.10 -24.81 1.53
C ARG A 3 15.76 -24.78 0.76
N ILE A 4 14.60 -24.86 1.42
CA ILE A 4 13.27 -24.83 0.76
C ILE A 4 12.88 -23.38 0.41
N ILE A 5 13.26 -22.42 1.25
CA ILE A 5 13.09 -21.00 0.96
C ILE A 5 14.09 -20.55 -0.12
N LEU A 6 15.32 -21.07 -0.08
CA LEU A 6 16.32 -20.83 -1.12
C LEU A 6 15.90 -21.43 -2.48
N SER A 7 15.25 -22.61 -2.50
CA SER A 7 14.62 -23.10 -3.74
C SER A 7 13.42 -22.23 -4.16
N PHE A 8 12.71 -21.59 -3.22
CA PHE A 8 11.63 -20.64 -3.57
C PHE A 8 12.14 -19.40 -4.32
N PHE A 9 13.41 -19.01 -4.13
CA PHE A 9 14.05 -17.95 -4.92
C PHE A 9 14.76 -18.46 -6.17
N GLY A 10 15.25 -19.70 -6.16
CA GLY A 10 16.03 -20.30 -7.25
C GLY A 10 15.22 -21.03 -8.33
N THR A 11 14.05 -21.60 -8.00
CA THR A 11 13.28 -22.46 -8.91
C THR A 11 11.80 -22.09 -9.07
N LEU A 12 11.24 -21.30 -8.15
CA LEU A 12 9.88 -20.74 -8.25
C LEU A 12 9.98 -19.23 -8.49
N ARG A 13 9.28 -18.68 -9.49
CA ARG A 13 9.19 -17.23 -9.72
C ARG A 13 8.38 -16.59 -8.58
N SER A 14 9.03 -16.32 -7.44
CA SER A 14 8.48 -15.44 -6.41
C SER A 14 8.66 -13.99 -6.85
N ASP A 15 7.60 -13.20 -6.77
CA ASP A 15 7.54 -11.77 -7.00
C ASP A 15 7.70 -10.92 -5.72
N TYR A 16 7.51 -11.56 -4.56
CA TYR A 16 7.69 -10.92 -3.27
C TYR A 16 9.14 -10.55 -2.96
N LEU A 17 9.28 -9.44 -2.25
CA LEU A 17 10.49 -9.08 -1.51
C LEU A 17 10.60 -9.92 -0.22
N PRO A 18 11.78 -9.95 0.43
CA PRO A 18 12.03 -10.79 1.60
C PRO A 18 11.01 -10.68 2.73
N GLY A 19 10.44 -9.49 2.95
CA GLY A 19 9.55 -9.23 4.10
C GLY A 19 8.37 -10.21 4.16
N TYR A 20 7.65 -10.38 3.05
CA TYR A 20 6.50 -11.30 3.04
C TYR A 20 6.94 -12.77 3.00
N LEU A 21 8.14 -13.06 2.52
CA LEU A 21 8.67 -14.42 2.49
C LEU A 21 9.03 -14.93 3.90
N TYR A 22 9.43 -14.04 4.81
CA TYR A 22 9.52 -14.38 6.23
C TYR A 22 8.15 -14.71 6.83
N VAL A 23 7.09 -14.00 6.45
CA VAL A 23 5.72 -14.32 6.86
C VAL A 23 5.32 -15.70 6.34
N LEU A 24 5.47 -15.95 5.04
CA LEU A 24 5.15 -17.25 4.44
C LEU A 24 5.98 -18.40 5.02
N TRP A 25 7.26 -18.17 5.30
CA TRP A 25 8.11 -19.15 5.98
C TRP A 25 7.54 -19.54 7.35
N PHE A 26 7.15 -18.56 8.16
CA PHE A 26 6.55 -18.81 9.47
C PHE A 26 5.22 -19.56 9.32
N LEU A 27 4.34 -19.14 8.41
CA LEU A 27 3.08 -19.86 8.16
C LEU A 27 3.32 -21.31 7.74
N GLY A 28 4.34 -21.57 6.92
CA GLY A 28 4.73 -22.94 6.55
C GLY A 28 5.17 -23.80 7.74
N LYS A 29 5.70 -23.21 8.81
CA LYS A 29 6.07 -23.92 10.06
C LYS A 29 4.87 -24.31 10.90
N VAL A 30 3.82 -23.51 10.85
CA VAL A 30 2.57 -23.72 11.61
C VAL A 30 1.44 -24.23 10.71
N ARG A 31 1.78 -24.76 9.54
CA ARG A 31 0.81 -25.41 8.67
C ARG A 31 0.25 -26.65 9.36
N GLY A 32 -1.05 -26.90 9.22
CA GLY A 32 -1.74 -28.06 9.81
C GLY A 32 -2.40 -27.81 11.18
N PHE A 33 -2.16 -26.67 11.84
CA PHE A 33 -2.86 -26.30 13.07
C PHE A 33 -4.28 -25.77 12.83
N ILE A 34 -4.51 -25.13 11.68
CA ILE A 34 -5.80 -24.59 11.24
C ILE A 34 -5.94 -24.81 9.72
N PRO A 35 -7.15 -24.69 9.13
CA PRO A 35 -7.33 -24.81 7.69
C PRO A 35 -6.42 -23.85 6.92
N ASP A 36 -5.75 -24.34 5.87
CA ASP A 36 -4.78 -23.57 5.08
C ASP A 36 -5.39 -22.25 4.56
N THR A 37 -6.66 -22.27 4.13
CA THR A 37 -7.38 -21.07 3.67
C THR A 37 -7.46 -19.97 4.73
N LEU A 38 -7.70 -20.33 5.99
CA LEU A 38 -7.70 -19.38 7.11
C LEU A 38 -6.27 -18.95 7.44
N LEU A 39 -5.32 -19.90 7.47
CA LEU A 39 -3.92 -19.65 7.81
C LEU A 39 -3.29 -18.57 6.92
N TYR A 40 -3.51 -18.64 5.62
CA TYR A 40 -2.93 -17.68 4.67
C TYR A 40 -3.67 -16.34 4.61
N LYS A 41 -4.92 -16.27 5.07
CA LYS A 41 -5.69 -15.01 5.21
C LYS A 41 -5.40 -14.28 6.52
N LEU A 42 -5.04 -15.02 7.56
CA LEU A 42 -4.86 -14.50 8.91
C LEU A 42 -3.88 -13.31 9.00
N PRO A 43 -2.72 -13.29 8.30
CA PRO A 43 -1.82 -12.13 8.35
C PRO A 43 -2.48 -10.83 7.90
N ALA A 44 -3.26 -10.87 6.81
CA ALA A 44 -3.96 -9.69 6.30
C ALA A 44 -5.07 -9.23 7.25
N ILE A 45 -5.84 -10.19 7.81
CA ILE A 45 -6.90 -9.90 8.79
C ILE A 45 -6.30 -9.26 10.05
N LEU A 46 -5.20 -9.80 10.57
CA LEU A 46 -4.50 -9.23 11.72
C LEU A 46 -3.93 -7.84 11.41
N ALA A 47 -3.44 -7.61 10.19
CA ALA A 47 -2.96 -6.29 9.78
C ALA A 47 -4.10 -5.25 9.73
N ASP A 48 -5.30 -5.64 9.27
CA ASP A 48 -6.48 -4.77 9.31
C ASP A 48 -6.91 -4.46 10.74
N LEU A 49 -6.99 -5.47 11.62
CA LEU A 49 -7.29 -5.29 13.05
C LEU A 49 -6.29 -4.35 13.73
N ALA A 50 -4.99 -4.53 13.45
CA ALA A 50 -3.94 -3.65 13.96
C ALA A 50 -4.08 -2.22 13.40
N THR A 51 -4.48 -2.06 12.14
CA THR A 51 -4.73 -0.74 11.54
C THR A 51 -5.93 -0.05 12.20
N GLY A 52 -7.04 -0.78 12.42
CA GLY A 52 -8.20 -0.27 13.17
C GLY A 52 -7.83 0.14 14.59
N PHE A 53 -7.03 -0.67 15.29
CA PHE A 53 -6.51 -0.31 16.61
C PHE A 53 -5.64 0.95 16.57
N LEU A 54 -4.79 1.10 15.55
CA LEU A 54 -3.97 2.29 15.38
C LEU A 54 -4.81 3.54 15.11
N ILE A 55 -5.88 3.43 14.31
CA ILE A 55 -6.86 4.52 14.12
C ILE A 55 -7.50 4.90 15.46
N TYR A 56 -7.89 3.93 16.29
CA TYR A 56 -8.38 4.20 17.65
C TYR A 56 -7.34 4.95 18.49
N LYS A 57 -6.05 4.56 18.43
CA LYS A 57 -4.97 5.24 19.16
C LYS A 57 -4.74 6.68 18.70
N ILE A 58 -4.90 6.96 17.41
CA ILE A 58 -4.73 8.29 16.82
C ILE A 58 -5.87 9.22 17.26
N LEU A 59 -7.13 8.78 17.11
CA LEU A 59 -8.31 9.61 17.34
C LEU A 59 -8.75 9.65 18.81
N LYS A 60 -8.53 8.56 19.56
CA LYS A 60 -8.90 8.33 20.96
C LYS A 60 -10.42 8.43 21.23
N GLY A 61 -10.85 7.86 22.37
CA GLY A 61 -12.23 7.94 22.86
C GLY A 61 -13.28 7.46 21.85
N LYS A 62 -14.47 8.08 21.88
CA LYS A 62 -15.61 7.71 21.02
C LYS A 62 -15.28 7.87 19.52
N LYS A 63 -14.57 8.94 19.13
CA LYS A 63 -14.15 9.14 17.73
C LYS A 63 -13.21 8.03 17.26
N GLY A 64 -12.30 7.58 18.12
CA GLY A 64 -11.44 6.43 17.82
C GLY A 64 -12.19 5.13 17.64
N LEU A 65 -13.19 4.83 18.49
CA LEU A 65 -14.00 3.63 18.35
C LEU A 65 -14.81 3.64 17.05
N ILE A 66 -15.42 4.79 16.74
CA ILE A 66 -16.16 4.99 15.49
C ILE A 66 -15.22 4.86 14.28
N GLY A 67 -14.06 5.49 14.30
CA GLY A 67 -13.08 5.39 13.22
C GLY A 67 -12.56 3.96 13.00
N ALA A 68 -12.27 3.23 14.08
CA ALA A 68 -11.88 1.83 14.00
C ALA A 68 -13.00 0.96 13.41
N ALA A 69 -14.25 1.17 13.85
CA ALA A 69 -15.40 0.46 13.31
C ALA A 69 -15.64 0.78 11.83
N ILE A 70 -15.58 2.05 11.43
CA ILE A 70 -15.71 2.48 10.03
C ILE A 70 -14.66 1.80 9.15
N TYR A 71 -13.39 1.74 9.61
CA TYR A 71 -12.33 1.09 8.84
C TYR A 71 -12.56 -0.42 8.73
N LEU A 72 -12.76 -1.11 9.86
CA LEU A 72 -12.85 -2.57 9.90
C LEU A 72 -14.10 -3.12 9.21
N LEU A 73 -15.20 -2.37 9.24
CA LEU A 73 -16.47 -2.75 8.61
C LEU A 73 -16.60 -2.21 7.18
N ASN A 74 -15.59 -1.51 6.67
CA ASN A 74 -15.60 -1.05 5.28
C ASN A 74 -15.54 -2.27 4.33
N PRO A 75 -16.48 -2.39 3.37
CA PRO A 75 -16.50 -3.51 2.42
C PRO A 75 -15.18 -3.73 1.67
N ALA A 76 -14.44 -2.67 1.39
CA ALA A 76 -13.13 -2.77 0.73
C ALA A 76 -12.11 -3.51 1.60
N ILE A 77 -12.08 -3.24 2.90
CA ILE A 77 -11.17 -3.87 3.85
C ILE A 77 -11.52 -5.36 3.99
N PHE A 78 -12.80 -5.66 4.19
CA PHE A 78 -13.28 -7.04 4.29
C PHE A 78 -13.01 -7.85 3.01
N ALA A 79 -13.24 -7.26 1.84
CA ALA A 79 -13.02 -7.91 0.56
C ALA A 79 -11.52 -8.22 0.31
N ASN A 80 -10.62 -7.34 0.74
CA ASN A 80 -9.18 -7.56 0.59
C ASN A 80 -8.65 -8.70 1.47
N SER A 81 -8.89 -8.64 2.78
CA SER A 81 -8.27 -9.58 3.72
C SER A 81 -9.09 -10.85 3.92
N SER A 82 -10.38 -10.74 4.21
CA SER A 82 -11.22 -11.88 4.57
C SER A 82 -11.70 -12.66 3.34
N LEU A 83 -12.04 -11.98 2.24
CA LEU A 83 -12.44 -12.66 1.00
C LEU A 83 -11.23 -13.06 0.15
N TRP A 84 -10.29 -12.15 -0.10
CA TRP A 84 -9.16 -12.41 -1.00
C TRP A 84 -7.88 -12.89 -0.28
N GLY A 85 -7.55 -12.38 0.90
CA GLY A 85 -6.30 -12.71 1.61
C GLY A 85 -5.07 -11.96 1.13
N GLN A 86 -5.26 -10.75 0.57
CA GLN A 86 -4.19 -9.98 -0.04
C GLN A 86 -3.37 -9.16 0.97
N VAL A 87 -2.09 -8.98 0.67
CA VAL A 87 -1.10 -8.36 1.59
C VAL A 87 -1.17 -6.84 1.68
N ASP A 88 -2.04 -6.19 0.90
CA ASP A 88 -2.22 -4.73 0.85
C ASP A 88 -2.54 -4.11 2.22
N SER A 89 -3.18 -4.87 3.13
CA SER A 89 -3.44 -4.48 4.52
C SER A 89 -2.16 -4.13 5.28
N PHE A 90 -1.02 -4.77 4.96
CA PHE A 90 0.28 -4.43 5.55
C PHE A 90 0.77 -3.06 5.11
N THR A 91 0.50 -2.65 3.87
CA THR A 91 0.85 -1.30 3.40
C THR A 91 0.10 -0.25 4.21
N ALA A 92 -1.21 -0.42 4.42
CA ALA A 92 -2.00 0.48 5.25
C ALA A 92 -1.45 0.55 6.69
N LEU A 93 -1.21 -0.61 7.31
CA LEU A 93 -0.69 -0.71 8.67
C LEU A 93 0.67 -0.04 8.83
N PHE A 94 1.68 -0.47 8.07
CA PHE A 94 3.05 -0.04 8.28
C PHE A 94 3.27 1.41 7.88
N SER A 95 2.57 1.90 6.86
CA SER A 95 2.64 3.32 6.49
C SER A 95 2.00 4.22 7.54
N LEU A 96 0.81 3.86 8.06
CA LEU A 96 0.17 4.62 9.14
C LEU A 96 0.99 4.56 10.43
N LEU A 97 1.56 3.39 10.75
CA LEU A 97 2.41 3.19 11.93
C LEU A 97 3.69 4.03 11.84
N ALA A 98 4.36 4.03 10.68
CA ALA A 98 5.52 4.88 10.44
C ALA A 98 5.18 6.35 10.71
N ILE A 99 4.11 6.86 10.13
CA ILE A 99 3.64 8.25 10.32
C ILE A 99 3.34 8.55 11.79
N TYR A 100 2.58 7.68 12.47
CA TYR A 100 2.20 7.84 13.88
C TYR A 100 3.43 7.91 14.81
N LEU A 101 4.47 7.13 14.52
CA LEU A 101 5.65 7.02 15.37
C LEU A 101 6.70 8.11 15.13
N VAL A 102 6.66 8.88 14.02
CA VAL A 102 7.67 9.90 13.72
C VAL A 102 7.92 10.84 14.91
N PRO A 103 6.90 11.46 15.54
CA PRO A 103 7.15 12.50 16.55
C PRO A 103 7.78 11.95 17.85
N GLY A 104 7.45 10.72 18.24
CA GLY A 104 7.83 10.16 19.55
C GLY A 104 8.90 9.05 19.51
N ALA A 105 8.97 8.30 18.41
CA ALA A 105 9.81 7.11 18.30
C ALA A 105 10.32 6.94 16.85
N TYR A 106 11.03 7.94 16.33
CA TYR A 106 11.47 7.96 14.93
C TYR A 106 12.33 6.77 14.51
N PHE A 107 13.07 6.14 15.44
CA PHE A 107 13.75 4.88 15.16
C PHE A 107 12.76 3.77 14.81
N ILE A 108 11.71 3.56 15.62
CA ILE A 108 10.68 2.56 15.36
C ILE A 108 9.88 2.92 14.09
N SER A 109 9.68 4.21 13.82
CA SER A 109 9.11 4.69 12.55
C SER A 109 9.95 4.24 11.33
N ALA A 110 11.29 4.34 11.40
CA ALA A 110 12.19 3.84 10.35
C ALA A 110 12.07 2.33 10.16
N ILE A 111 11.99 1.57 11.27
CA ILE A 111 11.75 0.11 11.22
C ILE A 111 10.42 -0.20 10.53
N ALA A 112 9.34 0.48 10.94
CA ALA A 112 8.01 0.27 10.38
C ALA A 112 7.98 0.54 8.87
N LEU A 113 8.60 1.65 8.41
CA LEU A 113 8.67 1.98 6.99
C LEU A 113 9.50 0.96 6.20
N ALA A 114 10.65 0.52 6.73
CA ALA A 114 11.50 -0.47 6.10
C ALA A 114 10.79 -1.83 5.98
N VAL A 115 10.20 -2.32 7.08
CA VAL A 115 9.47 -3.60 7.11
C VAL A 115 8.25 -3.55 6.18
N GLY A 116 7.48 -2.47 6.21
CA GLY A 116 6.36 -2.26 5.29
C GLY A 116 6.82 -2.33 3.82
N THR A 117 7.92 -1.67 3.49
CA THR A 117 8.48 -1.65 2.13
C THR A 117 8.99 -3.02 1.70
N LEU A 118 9.60 -3.78 2.62
CA LEU A 118 10.04 -5.16 2.40
C LEU A 118 8.88 -6.15 2.20
N ILE A 119 7.70 -5.88 2.73
CA ILE A 119 6.50 -6.68 2.48
C ILE A 119 5.85 -6.25 1.17
N LYS A 120 5.67 -4.94 0.99
CA LYS A 120 5.06 -4.35 -0.20
C LYS A 120 5.70 -2.99 -0.49
N PRO A 121 6.43 -2.83 -1.61
CA PRO A 121 7.14 -1.59 -1.95
C PRO A 121 6.28 -0.32 -1.91
N GLN A 122 4.97 -0.46 -2.15
CA GLN A 122 3.99 0.61 -2.06
C GLN A 122 3.99 1.34 -0.70
N ALA A 123 4.44 0.70 0.39
CA ALA A 123 4.56 1.36 1.70
C ALA A 123 5.58 2.52 1.68
N ALA A 124 6.58 2.50 0.79
CA ALA A 124 7.53 3.59 0.62
C ALA A 124 6.89 4.88 0.08
N PHE A 125 5.68 4.82 -0.48
CA PHE A 125 5.00 6.01 -1.02
C PHE A 125 4.64 7.05 0.06
N VAL A 126 4.67 6.68 1.35
CA VAL A 126 4.54 7.66 2.45
C VAL A 126 5.85 8.28 2.89
N ALA A 127 7.00 7.95 2.28
CA ALA A 127 8.28 8.57 2.62
C ALA A 127 8.25 10.11 2.53
N PRO A 128 7.65 10.76 1.51
CA PRO A 128 7.50 12.21 1.49
C PRO A 128 6.69 12.77 2.67
N VAL A 129 5.68 12.03 3.13
CA VAL A 129 4.86 12.40 4.31
C VAL A 129 5.67 12.29 5.60
N VAL A 130 6.47 11.23 5.74
CA VAL A 130 7.39 11.05 6.87
C VAL A 130 8.41 12.16 6.91
N LEU A 131 9.04 12.48 5.77
CA LEU A 131 9.98 13.60 5.65
C LEU A 131 9.31 14.93 6.00
N PHE A 132 8.10 15.19 5.49
CA PHE A 132 7.31 16.36 5.85
C PHE A 132 7.07 16.46 7.36
N LEU A 133 6.74 15.34 8.02
CA LEU A 133 6.59 15.32 9.48
C LEU A 133 7.89 15.60 10.21
N MET A 134 9.02 15.06 9.76
CA MET A 134 10.33 15.33 10.37
C MET A 134 10.70 16.82 10.26
N ILE A 135 10.36 17.46 9.12
CA ILE A 135 10.54 18.90 8.91
C ILE A 135 9.64 19.68 9.87
N LYS A 136 8.35 19.32 9.94
CA LYS A 136 7.37 19.96 10.84
C LYS A 136 7.77 19.84 12.31
N ASN A 137 8.38 18.73 12.71
CA ASN A 137 8.89 18.49 14.06
C ASN A 137 10.31 19.03 14.29
N LYS A 138 10.86 19.81 13.35
CA LYS A 138 12.18 20.47 13.44
C LYS A 138 13.31 19.49 13.79
N PHE A 139 13.32 18.31 13.16
CA PHE A 139 14.37 17.33 13.38
C PHE A 139 15.74 17.89 12.97
N SER A 140 16.80 17.53 13.70
CA SER A 140 18.17 17.87 13.33
C SER A 140 18.68 16.95 12.23
N LEU A 141 19.69 17.39 11.46
CA LEU A 141 20.33 16.58 10.41
C LEU A 141 20.74 15.19 10.91
N LYS A 142 21.26 15.09 12.14
CA LYS A 142 21.62 13.81 12.77
C LYS A 142 20.43 12.84 12.85
N LYS A 143 19.22 13.31 13.18
CA LYS A 143 18.01 12.47 13.22
C LYS A 143 17.57 12.03 11.83
N TYR A 144 17.71 12.89 10.81
CA TYR A 144 17.46 12.48 9.42
C TYR A 144 18.42 11.37 8.98
N LEU A 145 19.72 11.56 9.20
CA LEU A 145 20.72 10.56 8.83
C LEU A 145 20.52 9.26 9.60
N ALA A 146 20.22 9.31 10.90
CA ALA A 146 19.96 8.14 11.72
C ALA A 146 18.69 7.38 11.27
N PHE A 147 17.60 8.09 10.96
CA PHE A 147 16.38 7.50 10.42
C PHE A 147 16.67 6.77 9.10
N THR A 148 17.30 7.48 8.16
CA THR A 148 17.61 6.97 6.82
C THR A 148 18.55 5.77 6.92
N PHE A 149 19.65 5.89 7.65
CA PHE A 149 20.60 4.80 7.86
C PHE A 149 19.90 3.56 8.42
N LEU A 150 19.12 3.70 9.50
CA LEU A 150 18.42 2.57 10.09
C LEU A 150 17.43 1.91 9.12
N ALA A 151 16.62 2.69 8.41
CA ALA A 151 15.66 2.16 7.45
C ALA A 151 16.36 1.37 6.33
N PHE A 152 17.43 1.93 5.75
CA PHE A 152 18.22 1.25 4.71
C PHE A 152 18.97 0.03 5.24
N SER A 153 19.53 0.09 6.45
CA SER A 153 20.18 -1.07 7.06
C SER A 153 19.21 -2.22 7.25
N ILE A 154 18.00 -1.98 7.78
CA ILE A 154 16.98 -3.03 7.92
C ILE A 154 16.56 -3.58 6.56
N PHE A 155 16.34 -2.68 5.59
CA PHE A 155 16.00 -3.08 4.23
C PHE A 155 17.05 -4.02 3.64
N ILE A 156 18.33 -3.65 3.68
CA ILE A 156 19.44 -4.45 3.12
C ILE A 156 19.64 -5.75 3.90
N LEU A 157 19.65 -5.68 5.25
CA LEU A 157 19.88 -6.84 6.10
C LEU A 157 18.82 -7.93 5.90
N ALA A 158 17.58 -7.56 5.57
CA ALA A 158 16.53 -8.51 5.29
C ALA A 158 16.82 -9.42 4.07
N PHE A 159 17.67 -9.00 3.14
CA PHE A 159 18.08 -9.82 1.98
C PHE A 159 19.25 -10.77 2.27
N VAL A 160 20.01 -10.53 3.34
CA VAL A 160 21.25 -11.28 3.65
C VAL A 160 21.04 -12.80 3.65
N PRO A 161 19.97 -13.37 4.26
CA PRO A 161 19.80 -14.82 4.29
C PRO A 161 19.48 -15.46 2.94
N PHE A 162 19.17 -14.66 1.92
CA PHE A 162 18.76 -15.12 0.59
C PHE A 162 19.83 -14.93 -0.48
N SER A 163 20.87 -14.15 -0.18
CA SER A 163 21.95 -13.86 -1.12
C SER A 163 23.03 -14.92 -1.06
N HIS A 164 23.39 -15.47 -2.23
CA HIS A 164 24.55 -16.33 -2.42
C HIS A 164 25.51 -15.66 -3.41
N GLY A 165 26.33 -14.73 -2.92
CA GLY A 165 27.22 -13.92 -3.75
C GLY A 165 27.14 -12.44 -3.38
N ASN A 166 27.29 -11.57 -4.39
CA ASN A 166 27.22 -10.13 -4.18
C ASN A 166 25.82 -9.69 -3.74
N LEU A 167 25.70 -9.23 -2.49
CA LEU A 167 24.42 -8.84 -1.90
C LEU A 167 23.74 -7.69 -2.64
N PHE A 168 24.51 -6.70 -3.10
CA PHE A 168 23.93 -5.54 -3.79
C PHE A 168 23.41 -5.90 -5.17
N GLU A 169 24.16 -6.71 -5.93
CA GLU A 169 23.71 -7.23 -7.22
C GLU A 169 22.43 -8.06 -7.05
N PHE A 170 22.40 -8.94 -6.04
CA PHE A 170 21.21 -9.72 -5.72
C PHE A 170 20.00 -8.82 -5.40
N ILE A 171 20.17 -7.79 -4.55
CA ILE A 171 19.09 -6.84 -4.23
C ILE A 171 18.57 -6.14 -5.49
N ILE A 172 19.46 -5.60 -6.33
CA ILE A 172 19.06 -4.92 -7.57
C ILE A 172 18.33 -5.87 -8.52
N GLN A 173 18.83 -7.10 -8.67
CA GLN A 173 18.18 -8.13 -9.48
C GLN A 173 16.77 -8.44 -8.96
N ARG A 174 16.61 -8.64 -7.64
CA ARG A 174 15.31 -8.95 -7.02
C ARG A 174 14.32 -7.79 -7.15
N LEU A 175 14.77 -6.55 -6.96
CA LEU A 175 13.95 -5.35 -7.18
C LEU A 175 13.53 -5.24 -8.66
N THR A 176 14.44 -5.51 -9.58
CA THR A 176 14.17 -5.46 -11.03
C THR A 176 13.16 -6.52 -11.46
N ILE A 177 13.28 -7.76 -10.96
CA ILE A 177 12.33 -8.84 -11.25
C ILE A 177 10.95 -8.49 -10.69
N SER A 178 10.88 -8.05 -9.43
CA SER A 178 9.60 -7.68 -8.78
C SER A 178 8.92 -6.52 -9.50
N ALA A 179 9.67 -5.47 -9.85
CA ALA A 179 9.14 -4.31 -10.56
C ALA A 179 8.63 -4.65 -11.97
N ASN A 180 9.27 -5.58 -12.68
CA ASN A 180 8.95 -5.92 -14.07
C ASN A 180 8.03 -7.14 -14.24
N GLN A 181 7.43 -7.64 -13.16
CA GLN A 181 6.50 -8.76 -13.25
C GLN A 181 5.27 -8.43 -14.10
N TYR A 182 4.76 -7.21 -13.96
CA TYR A 182 3.58 -6.71 -14.69
C TYR A 182 3.89 -5.36 -15.35
N PRO A 183 4.59 -5.35 -16.50
CA PRO A 183 5.01 -4.12 -17.18
C PRO A 183 3.86 -3.50 -17.99
N TYR A 184 2.73 -3.27 -17.33
CA TYR A 184 1.51 -2.73 -17.92
C TYR A 184 1.12 -1.41 -17.24
N THR A 185 0.43 -0.53 -17.95
CA THR A 185 -0.04 0.75 -17.41
C THR A 185 -0.97 0.53 -16.23
N THR A 186 -1.92 -0.40 -16.35
CA THR A 186 -2.81 -0.83 -15.27
C THR A 186 -3.34 -2.23 -15.53
N ILE A 187 -3.69 -2.93 -14.45
CA ILE A 187 -4.31 -4.25 -14.49
C ILE A 187 -5.58 -4.22 -13.65
N ASN A 188 -6.71 -4.34 -14.33
CA ASN A 188 -8.05 -4.47 -13.74
C ASN A 188 -8.39 -3.35 -12.73
N ALA A 189 -7.71 -2.21 -12.82
CA ALA A 189 -7.88 -1.07 -11.92
C ALA A 189 -8.55 0.09 -12.67
N PHE A 190 -9.56 0.67 -12.02
CA PHE A 190 -10.29 1.84 -12.51
C PHE A 190 -9.57 3.12 -12.11
N ASN A 191 -8.47 3.39 -12.80
CA ASN A 191 -7.63 4.58 -12.67
C ASN A 191 -7.48 5.31 -14.02
N LEU A 192 -6.61 6.34 -14.09
CA LEU A 192 -6.38 7.12 -15.32
C LEU A 192 -6.09 6.21 -16.52
N TRP A 193 -5.20 5.25 -16.34
CA TRP A 193 -4.75 4.36 -17.41
C TRP A 193 -5.88 3.43 -17.87
N GLY A 194 -6.74 3.00 -16.95
CA GLY A 194 -7.90 2.16 -17.26
C GLY A 194 -8.89 2.82 -18.22
N LEU A 195 -8.94 4.17 -18.25
CA LEU A 195 -9.75 4.93 -19.20
C LEU A 195 -9.27 4.77 -20.66
N PHE A 196 -7.98 4.50 -20.85
CA PHE A 196 -7.34 4.30 -22.16
C PHE A 196 -7.14 2.82 -22.50
N GLY A 197 -7.60 1.91 -21.62
CA GLY A 197 -7.55 0.47 -21.80
C GLY A 197 -6.72 -0.26 -20.74
N GLN A 198 -7.18 -1.46 -20.39
CA GLN A 198 -6.51 -2.36 -19.45
C GLN A 198 -5.36 -3.10 -20.14
N TRP A 199 -4.34 -3.53 -19.38
CA TRP A 199 -3.24 -4.39 -19.84
C TRP A 199 -2.42 -3.82 -21.03
N LYS A 200 -2.37 -2.49 -21.19
CA LYS A 200 -1.49 -1.86 -22.19
C LYS A 200 -0.04 -1.84 -21.68
N PRO A 201 0.98 -2.11 -22.51
CA PRO A 201 2.37 -2.02 -22.08
C PRO A 201 2.71 -0.63 -21.54
N ASP A 202 3.48 -0.58 -20.46
CA ASP A 202 3.97 0.68 -19.92
C ASP A 202 5.32 1.11 -20.51
N THR A 203 5.74 2.33 -20.20
CA THR A 203 7.04 2.86 -20.62
C THR A 203 7.75 3.51 -19.44
N LEU A 204 9.08 3.62 -19.52
CA LEU A 204 9.87 4.35 -18.53
C LEU A 204 9.46 5.82 -18.44
N TYR A 205 9.06 6.45 -19.56
CA TYR A 205 8.58 7.82 -19.58
C TYR A 205 7.31 8.00 -18.72
N PHE A 206 6.37 7.05 -18.80
CA PHE A 206 5.16 7.09 -17.96
C PHE A 206 5.48 6.88 -16.49
N GLN A 207 6.37 5.95 -16.15
CA GLN A 207 6.80 5.71 -14.77
C GLN A 207 7.47 6.94 -14.15
N TYR A 208 8.56 7.42 -14.75
CA TYR A 208 9.32 8.54 -14.22
C TYR A 208 8.54 9.86 -14.28
N GLY A 209 7.73 10.05 -15.33
CA GLY A 209 6.80 11.16 -15.44
C GLY A 209 5.79 11.16 -14.29
N GLY A 210 5.18 10.01 -13.99
CA GLY A 210 4.27 9.85 -12.86
C GLY A 210 4.94 10.19 -11.52
N TYR A 211 6.15 9.68 -11.26
CA TYR A 211 6.91 9.98 -10.04
C TYR A 211 7.27 11.47 -9.91
N LEU A 212 7.66 12.11 -11.02
CA LEU A 212 7.99 13.53 -11.03
C LEU A 212 6.76 14.39 -10.75
N ILE A 213 5.63 14.12 -11.43
CA ILE A 213 4.38 14.84 -11.21
C ILE A 213 3.91 14.63 -9.77
N PHE A 214 3.98 13.40 -9.24
CA PHE A 214 3.68 13.12 -7.84
C PHE A 214 4.50 14.00 -6.89
N LEU A 215 5.81 14.05 -7.06
CA LEU A 215 6.68 14.83 -6.18
C LEU A 215 6.35 16.33 -6.25
N ILE A 216 6.15 16.87 -7.45
CA ILE A 216 5.76 18.27 -7.65
C ILE A 216 4.41 18.56 -6.99
N SER A 217 3.38 17.77 -7.29
CA SER A 217 2.04 17.92 -6.73
C SER A 217 2.05 17.78 -5.20
N PHE A 218 2.81 16.82 -4.66
CA PHE A 218 2.99 16.65 -3.21
C PHE A 218 3.64 17.87 -2.56
N LEU A 219 4.70 18.42 -3.16
CA LEU A 219 5.38 19.61 -2.64
C LEU A 219 4.47 20.85 -2.69
N LEU A 220 3.70 21.02 -3.76
CA LEU A 220 2.71 22.10 -3.87
C LEU A 220 1.59 21.95 -2.85
N LEU A 221 1.06 20.73 -2.69
CA LEU A 221 -0.01 20.44 -1.75
C LEU A 221 0.46 20.63 -0.30
N SER A 222 1.62 20.07 0.06
CA SER A 222 2.18 20.17 1.42
C SER A 222 2.58 21.59 1.83
N ARG A 223 2.70 22.52 0.87
CA ARG A 223 2.81 23.96 1.16
C ARG A 223 1.50 24.55 1.67
N ARG A 224 0.36 24.13 1.12
CA ARG A 224 -0.98 24.63 1.47
C ARG A 224 -1.63 23.83 2.60
N ILE A 225 -1.64 22.51 2.49
CA ILE A 225 -2.27 21.59 3.44
C ILE A 225 -1.22 21.00 4.38
N LYS A 226 -1.43 21.17 5.69
CA LYS A 226 -0.50 20.67 6.74
C LYS A 226 -1.04 19.45 7.50
N LEU A 227 -2.24 18.98 7.14
CA LEU A 227 -2.87 17.82 7.74
C LEU A 227 -2.25 16.55 7.16
N VAL A 228 -1.53 15.81 8.01
CA VAL A 228 -0.73 14.66 7.56
C VAL A 228 -1.59 13.56 6.92
N HIS A 229 -2.81 13.35 7.42
CA HIS A 229 -3.70 12.33 6.89
C HIS A 229 -4.23 12.69 5.49
N VAL A 230 -4.42 13.98 5.18
CA VAL A 230 -4.74 14.41 3.80
C VAL A 230 -3.55 14.13 2.88
N LEU A 231 -2.34 14.51 3.29
CA LEU A 231 -1.13 14.24 2.50
C LEU A 231 -0.91 12.73 2.29
N THR A 232 -1.24 11.90 3.28
CA THR A 232 -1.14 10.44 3.19
C THR A 232 -2.18 9.86 2.24
N ALA A 233 -3.44 10.27 2.38
CA ALA A 233 -4.51 9.86 1.47
C ALA A 233 -4.21 10.30 0.03
N PHE A 234 -3.73 11.53 -0.15
CA PHE A 234 -3.26 12.04 -1.43
C PHE A 234 -2.13 11.18 -2.00
N SER A 235 -1.10 10.84 -1.23
CA SER A 235 0.01 10.01 -1.72
C SER A 235 -0.46 8.66 -2.28
N PHE A 236 -1.32 7.96 -1.54
CA PHE A 236 -1.83 6.67 -2.01
C PHE A 236 -2.78 6.82 -3.19
N LEU A 237 -3.73 7.74 -3.13
CA LEU A 237 -4.70 7.93 -4.20
C LEU A 237 -4.05 8.43 -5.49
N PHE A 238 -3.10 9.37 -5.39
CA PHE A 238 -2.30 9.83 -6.52
C PHE A 238 -1.54 8.66 -7.14
N SER A 239 -0.86 7.85 -6.32
CA SER A 239 -0.11 6.70 -6.83
C SER A 239 -1.02 5.70 -7.55
N PHE A 240 -2.17 5.35 -6.97
CA PHE A 240 -3.14 4.46 -7.60
C PHE A 240 -3.67 5.05 -8.92
N PHE A 241 -3.94 6.35 -8.94
CA PHE A 241 -4.59 6.99 -10.07
C PHE A 241 -3.64 7.25 -11.25
N PHE A 242 -2.42 7.73 -10.98
CA PHE A 242 -1.48 8.23 -12.00
C PHE A 242 -0.27 7.33 -12.25
N PHE A 243 0.16 6.46 -11.32
CA PHE A 243 1.31 5.59 -11.60
C PHE A 243 0.90 4.45 -12.53
N THR A 244 1.86 3.98 -13.34
CA THR A 244 1.70 2.73 -14.09
C THR A 244 1.92 1.53 -13.17
N ARG A 245 1.66 0.32 -13.69
CA ARG A 245 1.83 -0.96 -12.97
C ARG A 245 0.97 -1.05 -11.71
N MET A 246 -0.17 -0.36 -11.71
CA MET A 246 -1.15 -0.42 -10.64
C MET A 246 -2.17 -1.53 -10.90
N HIS A 247 -2.56 -2.22 -9.82
CA HIS A 247 -3.52 -3.32 -9.83
C HIS A 247 -4.81 -2.93 -9.11
N GLU A 248 -5.87 -3.71 -9.33
CA GLU A 248 -7.21 -3.52 -8.76
C GLU A 248 -7.20 -3.24 -7.23
N ARG A 249 -6.28 -3.88 -6.51
CA ARG A 249 -6.17 -3.84 -5.04
C ARG A 249 -5.26 -2.73 -4.50
N HIS A 250 -4.48 -2.06 -5.35
CA HIS A 250 -3.52 -1.04 -4.91
C HIS A 250 -4.16 0.24 -4.36
N LEU A 251 -5.49 0.38 -4.49
CA LEU A 251 -6.24 1.47 -3.88
C LEU A 251 -6.39 1.32 -2.34
N LEU A 252 -6.26 0.10 -1.77
CA LEU A 252 -6.55 -0.18 -0.36
C LEU A 252 -5.89 0.79 0.65
N PRO A 253 -4.60 1.14 0.53
CA PRO A 253 -3.93 1.91 1.59
C PRO A 253 -4.51 3.30 1.84
N VAL A 254 -5.30 3.86 0.91
CA VAL A 254 -5.99 5.14 1.08
C VAL A 254 -7.04 5.12 2.20
N PHE A 255 -7.64 3.96 2.49
CA PHE A 255 -8.78 3.86 3.40
C PHE A 255 -8.40 4.19 4.85
N ALA A 256 -7.18 3.86 5.28
CA ALA A 256 -6.74 4.13 6.65
C ALA A 256 -6.65 5.64 6.95
N PRO A 257 -5.88 6.47 6.20
CA PRO A 257 -5.85 7.91 6.44
C PRO A 257 -7.20 8.57 6.15
N LEU A 258 -7.96 8.11 5.16
CA LEU A 258 -9.27 8.69 4.84
C LEU A 258 -10.32 8.43 5.93
N THR A 259 -10.27 7.26 6.58
CA THR A 259 -11.13 6.96 7.73
C THR A 259 -10.82 7.87 8.93
N ILE A 260 -9.53 8.17 9.16
CA ILE A 260 -9.14 9.13 10.21
C ILE A 260 -9.75 10.51 9.94
N LEU A 261 -9.71 10.96 8.68
CA LEU A 261 -10.33 12.21 8.26
C LEU A 261 -11.86 12.17 8.44
N ALA A 262 -12.51 11.10 7.99
CA ALA A 262 -13.96 10.91 8.07
C ALA A 262 -14.52 10.86 9.50
N ALA A 263 -13.76 10.28 10.44
CA ALA A 263 -14.12 10.27 11.85
C ALA A 263 -13.91 11.65 12.52
N GLY A 264 -13.06 12.50 11.94
CA GLY A 264 -12.86 13.89 12.36
C GLY A 264 -13.95 14.82 11.81
N GLU A 265 -14.21 14.70 10.51
CA GLU A 265 -15.09 15.55 9.71
C GLU A 265 -15.93 14.70 8.74
N PHE A 266 -17.26 14.77 8.90
CA PHE A 266 -18.22 13.92 8.19
C PHE A 266 -18.14 14.04 6.67
N ILE A 267 -17.67 15.17 6.14
CA ILE A 267 -17.55 15.41 4.69
C ILE A 267 -16.64 14.36 4.02
N TYR A 268 -15.64 13.82 4.72
CA TYR A 268 -14.75 12.78 4.18
C TYR A 268 -15.39 11.38 4.13
N LEU A 269 -16.62 11.18 4.64
CA LEU A 269 -17.34 9.93 4.42
C LEU A 269 -17.76 9.75 2.96
N ILE A 270 -18.05 10.85 2.25
CA ILE A 270 -18.43 10.81 0.83
C ILE A 270 -17.30 10.20 -0.01
N PRO A 271 -16.04 10.71 0.03
CA PRO A 271 -14.94 10.08 -0.69
C PRO A 271 -14.63 8.67 -0.16
N LEU A 272 -14.81 8.39 1.13
CA LEU A 272 -14.55 7.07 1.70
C LEU A 272 -15.50 6.00 1.12
N VAL A 273 -16.79 6.31 1.06
CA VAL A 273 -17.82 5.42 0.47
C VAL A 273 -17.60 5.29 -1.03
N GLY A 274 -17.37 6.41 -1.74
CA GLY A 274 -17.10 6.41 -3.17
C GLY A 274 -15.90 5.52 -3.55
N LEU A 275 -14.78 5.66 -2.84
CA LEU A 275 -13.61 4.81 -3.08
C LEU A 275 -13.84 3.35 -2.67
N SER A 276 -14.66 3.09 -1.64
CA SER A 276 -15.03 1.72 -1.26
C SER A 276 -15.79 1.01 -2.38
N LEU A 277 -16.73 1.71 -3.03
CA LEU A 277 -17.44 1.22 -4.20
C LEU A 277 -16.51 0.96 -5.38
N VAL A 278 -15.57 1.88 -5.66
CA VAL A 278 -14.54 1.68 -6.69
C VAL A 278 -13.71 0.44 -6.38
N TYR A 279 -13.27 0.27 -5.13
CA TYR A 279 -12.44 -0.85 -4.71
C TYR A 279 -13.17 -2.19 -4.87
N VAL A 280 -14.40 -2.31 -4.36
CA VAL A 280 -15.18 -3.55 -4.51
C VAL A 280 -15.45 -3.87 -5.98
N SER A 281 -15.73 -2.84 -6.80
CA SER A 281 -15.95 -3.01 -8.24
C SER A 281 -14.67 -3.46 -8.96
N ASN A 282 -13.51 -2.90 -8.61
CA ASN A 282 -12.19 -3.34 -9.05
C ASN A 282 -11.97 -4.83 -8.75
N LEU A 283 -12.21 -5.26 -7.50
CA LEU A 283 -12.00 -6.66 -7.13
C LEU A 283 -12.98 -7.59 -7.83
N PHE A 284 -14.25 -7.19 -7.95
CA PHE A 284 -15.27 -7.97 -8.66
C PHE A 284 -14.93 -8.14 -10.14
N TYR A 285 -14.49 -7.05 -10.79
CA TYR A 285 -14.04 -7.10 -12.18
C TYR A 285 -12.87 -8.05 -12.34
N SER A 286 -11.85 -7.96 -11.48
CA SER A 286 -10.67 -8.83 -11.54
C SER A 286 -11.03 -10.30 -11.24
N TYR A 287 -11.90 -10.56 -10.25
CA TYR A 287 -12.37 -11.90 -9.92
C TYR A 287 -13.06 -12.56 -11.12
N ASN A 288 -13.99 -11.86 -11.77
CA ASN A 288 -14.69 -12.43 -12.92
C ASN A 288 -13.78 -12.60 -14.12
N TRP A 289 -12.88 -11.63 -14.35
CA TRP A 289 -11.90 -11.69 -15.44
C TRP A 289 -10.99 -12.91 -15.29
N VAL A 290 -10.58 -13.28 -14.07
CA VAL A 290 -9.76 -14.48 -13.84
C VAL A 290 -10.60 -15.76 -13.83
N THR A 291 -11.79 -15.75 -13.22
CA THR A 291 -12.58 -16.97 -12.97
C THR A 291 -13.37 -17.43 -14.19
N TYR A 292 -13.83 -16.49 -15.02
CA TYR A 292 -14.72 -16.76 -16.15
C TYR A 292 -14.04 -16.42 -17.48
N ASP A 293 -12.81 -16.90 -17.68
CA ASP A 293 -12.08 -16.83 -18.95
C ASP A 293 -12.05 -15.42 -19.57
N PHE A 294 -11.54 -14.46 -18.79
CA PHE A 294 -11.35 -13.07 -19.20
C PHE A 294 -12.64 -12.30 -19.51
N LYS A 295 -13.79 -12.79 -19.00
CA LYS A 295 -15.07 -12.09 -19.12
C LYS A 295 -15.04 -10.73 -18.43
N VAL A 296 -15.34 -9.71 -19.21
CA VAL A 296 -15.47 -8.32 -18.76
C VAL A 296 -16.79 -8.17 -17.98
N SER A 297 -16.72 -7.58 -16.77
CA SER A 297 -17.89 -7.44 -15.88
C SER A 297 -18.66 -6.14 -16.05
N PHE A 298 -18.03 -5.13 -16.63
CA PHE A 298 -18.59 -3.80 -16.80
C PHE A 298 -18.36 -3.33 -18.22
N GLU A 299 -19.39 -2.73 -18.81
CA GLU A 299 -19.23 -1.93 -20.02
C GLU A 299 -18.26 -0.76 -19.78
N PRO A 300 -17.68 -0.15 -20.83
CA PRO A 300 -16.72 0.94 -20.68
C PRO A 300 -17.22 2.12 -19.86
N PHE A 301 -18.51 2.47 -19.96
CA PHE A 301 -19.09 3.64 -19.31
C PHE A 301 -19.04 3.56 -17.77
N PRO A 302 -19.53 2.50 -17.09
CA PRO A 302 -19.34 2.33 -15.65
C PRO A 302 -17.88 2.40 -15.18
N VAL A 303 -16.95 1.81 -15.94
CA VAL A 303 -15.51 1.85 -15.62
C VAL A 303 -15.00 3.30 -15.63
N ILE A 304 -15.43 4.11 -16.60
CA ILE A 304 -15.08 5.53 -16.68
C ILE A 304 -15.61 6.29 -15.46
N ILE A 305 -16.88 6.09 -15.08
CA ILE A 305 -17.48 6.78 -13.92
C ILE A 305 -16.75 6.42 -12.61
N LEU A 306 -16.41 5.15 -12.42
CA LEU A 306 -15.66 4.70 -11.25
C LEU A 306 -14.22 5.25 -11.24
N GLY A 307 -13.58 5.31 -12.40
CA GLY A 307 -12.28 5.98 -12.56
C GLY A 307 -12.35 7.47 -12.21
N LEU A 308 -13.33 8.19 -12.75
CA LEU A 308 -13.56 9.61 -12.46
C LEU A 308 -13.85 9.86 -10.97
N THR A 309 -14.51 8.92 -10.28
CA THR A 309 -14.70 9.01 -8.83
C THR A 309 -13.36 9.15 -8.10
N SER A 310 -12.37 8.31 -8.43
CA SER A 310 -11.02 8.41 -7.83
C SER A 310 -10.36 9.77 -8.12
N PHE A 311 -10.55 10.30 -9.34
CA PHE A 311 -10.05 11.63 -9.72
C PHE A 311 -10.71 12.75 -8.91
N PHE A 312 -12.04 12.75 -8.78
CA PHE A 312 -12.75 13.77 -8.02
C PHE A 312 -12.41 13.73 -6.54
N VAL A 313 -12.19 12.56 -5.94
CA VAL A 313 -11.70 12.46 -4.57
C VAL A 313 -10.31 13.07 -4.44
N LEU A 314 -9.42 12.84 -5.41
CA LEU A 314 -8.09 13.44 -5.40
C LEU A 314 -8.13 14.97 -5.49
N LEU A 315 -9.03 15.52 -6.33
CA LEU A 315 -9.27 16.96 -6.40
C LEU A 315 -9.83 17.49 -5.09
N PHE A 316 -10.81 16.81 -4.49
CA PHE A 316 -11.39 17.17 -3.20
C PHE A 316 -10.34 17.23 -2.08
N LEU A 317 -9.41 16.27 -2.03
CA LEU A 317 -8.28 16.28 -1.08
C LEU A 317 -7.28 17.43 -1.32
N SER A 318 -7.36 18.09 -2.47
CA SER A 318 -6.43 19.15 -2.90
C SER A 318 -6.98 20.58 -2.73
N LEU A 319 -8.26 20.71 -2.34
CA LEU A 319 -8.94 21.98 -2.05
C LEU A 319 -8.66 22.44 -0.61
#